data_AF-A0A6L3W040-F1
#
_entry.id   AF-A0A6L3W040-F1
#
_cell.length_a   1.000
_cell.length_b   1.000
_cell.length_c   1.000
_cell.angle_alpha   90.00
_cell.angle_beta   90.00
_cell.angle_gamma   90.00
#
_symmetry.space_group_name_H-M   'P 1'
#
loop_
_entity.id
_entity.type
_entity.pdbx_description
1 polymer ?
#
loop_
_entity_poly.entity_id
_entity_poly.type
_entity_poly.pdbx_seq_one_letter_code
_entity_poly.pdbx_strand_id
1 'polypeptide(L)'
;MFTIPALPAVRAWRERAEARDRYADLTTWLHEVIDDLYVLTDHDKRAEALDLAGEIATELAELHTAAWGEEADEAGRPMRASLAGQAALLHQVADTERAVINAITWPIRALEPEGDHAAELRVWTQLAHTADPTTRAACLRGLHLLVGQHVGGRAAAILAVLAEIDEHRAAHGHTHPAAPRPPHWYRWSRPLITTVFGLLGLAAVVPGLDATTRLTVLLAIPAGVYAAQFIFFRAQDRRKADR
;
A
#
# COMPACT_ATOMS: atom_id res chain seq x y z
N MET A 1 49.31 -24.11 -0.58
CA MET A 1 48.66 -24.94 -1.62
C MET A 1 47.34 -24.27 -1.96
N PHE A 2 47.24 -23.57 -3.09
CA PHE A 2 46.01 -22.88 -3.50
C PHE A 2 45.12 -23.87 -4.25
N THR A 3 43.96 -24.20 -3.69
CA THR A 3 42.92 -24.99 -4.35
C THR A 3 42.18 -24.09 -5.33
N ILE A 4 42.33 -24.35 -6.63
CA ILE A 4 41.54 -23.68 -7.68
C ILE A 4 40.10 -24.19 -7.55
N PRO A 5 39.09 -23.30 -7.42
CA PRO A 5 37.70 -23.71 -7.34
C PRO A 5 37.26 -24.43 -8.62
N ALA A 6 36.45 -25.48 -8.47
CA ALA A 6 35.91 -26.22 -9.60
C ALA A 6 35.06 -25.30 -10.51
N LEU A 7 35.15 -25.48 -11.84
CA LEU A 7 34.44 -24.68 -12.85
C LEU A 7 32.94 -24.43 -12.56
N PRO A 8 32.16 -25.38 -12.00
CA PRO A 8 30.75 -25.12 -11.64
C PRO A 8 30.57 -24.06 -10.55
N ALA A 9 31.48 -24.00 -9.58
CA ALA A 9 31.42 -23.02 -8.49
C ALA A 9 31.70 -21.60 -9.00
N VAL A 10 32.63 -21.46 -9.95
CA VAL A 10 32.95 -20.17 -10.59
C VAL A 10 31.77 -19.67 -11.42
N ARG A 11 31.09 -20.57 -12.14
CA ARG A 11 29.89 -20.21 -12.92
C ARG A 11 28.74 -19.75 -12.02
N ALA A 12 28.42 -20.52 -10.98
CA ALA A 12 27.37 -20.16 -10.03
C ALA A 12 27.67 -18.84 -9.30
N TRP A 13 28.95 -18.57 -9.02
CA TRP A 13 29.36 -17.29 -8.45
C TRP A 13 29.12 -16.12 -9.41
N ARG A 14 29.46 -16.27 -10.70
CA ARG A 14 29.23 -15.24 -11.72
C ARG A 14 27.73 -14.98 -11.93
N GLU A 15 26.93 -16.04 -12.06
CA GLU A 15 25.47 -15.93 -12.23
C GLU A 15 24.83 -15.19 -11.05
N ARG A 16 25.29 -15.48 -9.82
CA ARG A 16 24.84 -14.76 -8.62
C ARG A 16 25.28 -13.29 -8.61
N ALA A 17 26.49 -12.98 -9.05
CA ALA A 17 26.98 -11.60 -9.14
C ALA A 17 26.15 -10.78 -10.15
N GLU A 18 25.92 -11.34 -11.34
CA GLU A 18 25.08 -10.72 -12.37
C GLU A 18 23.64 -10.50 -11.90
N ALA A 19 23.06 -11.48 -11.19
CA ALA A 19 21.74 -11.33 -10.59
C ALA A 19 21.68 -10.19 -9.55
N ARG A 20 22.74 -9.97 -8.78
CA ARG A 20 22.83 -8.87 -7.80
C ARG A 20 22.94 -7.52 -8.46
N ASP A 21 23.76 -7.40 -9.50
CA ASP A 21 23.93 -6.15 -10.24
C ASP A 21 22.60 -5.74 -10.87
N ARG A 22 21.93 -6.67 -11.57
CA ARG A 22 20.60 -6.41 -12.14
C ARG A 22 19.55 -6.08 -11.08
N TYR A 23 19.59 -6.75 -9.93
CA TYR A 23 18.68 -6.46 -8.81
C TYR A 23 18.89 -5.04 -8.27
N ALA A 24 20.14 -4.57 -8.17
CA ALA A 24 20.45 -3.23 -7.70
C ALA A 24 19.97 -2.15 -8.70
N ASP A 25 20.14 -2.38 -9.99
CA ASP A 25 19.66 -1.48 -11.04
C ASP A 25 18.13 -1.35 -11.01
N LEU A 26 17.42 -2.50 -10.96
CA LEU A 26 15.95 -2.51 -10.85
C LEU A 26 15.45 -1.86 -9.55
N THR A 27 16.16 -2.06 -8.44
CA THR A 27 15.81 -1.40 -7.17
C THR A 27 15.95 0.12 -7.29
N THR A 28 16.99 0.60 -7.97
CA THR A 28 17.20 2.03 -8.21
C THR A 28 16.06 2.59 -9.08
N TRP A 29 15.75 1.90 -10.17
CA TRP A 29 14.68 2.32 -11.07
C TRP A 29 13.30 2.31 -10.39
N LEU A 30 13.01 1.30 -9.55
CA LEU A 30 11.78 1.27 -8.77
C LEU A 30 11.65 2.50 -7.87
N HIS A 31 12.74 2.95 -7.23
CA HIS A 31 12.69 4.16 -6.42
C HIS A 31 12.39 5.40 -7.26
N GLU A 32 12.99 5.52 -8.44
CA GLU A 32 12.71 6.63 -9.37
C GLU A 32 11.24 6.66 -9.80
N VAL A 33 10.66 5.51 -10.19
CA VAL A 33 9.24 5.42 -10.56
C VAL A 33 8.32 5.78 -9.39
N ILE A 34 8.66 5.33 -8.18
CA ILE A 34 7.91 5.65 -6.97
C ILE A 34 8.01 7.15 -6.63
N ASP A 35 9.16 7.77 -6.86
CA ASP A 35 9.35 9.21 -6.68
C ASP A 35 8.53 10.01 -7.72
N ASP A 36 8.52 9.56 -8.98
CA ASP A 36 7.68 10.16 -10.04
C ASP A 36 6.19 10.07 -9.71
N LEU A 37 5.72 8.98 -9.11
CA LEU A 37 4.34 8.82 -8.67
C LEU A 37 3.87 9.90 -7.68
N TYR A 38 4.78 10.54 -6.94
CA TYR A 38 4.44 11.66 -6.06
C TYR A 38 4.24 12.99 -6.80
N VAL A 39 4.78 13.12 -8.02
CA VAL A 39 4.75 14.36 -8.80
C VAL A 39 3.72 14.29 -9.93
N LEU A 40 3.44 13.09 -10.45
CA LEU A 40 2.45 12.88 -11.49
C LEU A 40 1.04 13.28 -10.99
N THR A 41 0.39 14.18 -11.73
CA THR A 41 -0.99 14.61 -11.50
C THR A 41 -2.00 13.99 -12.47
N ASP A 42 -1.52 13.59 -13.64
CA ASP A 42 -2.30 12.92 -14.68
C ASP A 42 -2.58 11.48 -14.27
N HIS A 43 -3.86 11.11 -14.17
CA HIS A 43 -4.25 9.83 -13.62
C HIS A 43 -3.90 8.64 -14.52
N ASP A 44 -3.90 8.81 -15.85
CA ASP A 44 -3.51 7.74 -16.77
C ASP A 44 -2.01 7.47 -16.64
N LYS A 45 -1.20 8.54 -16.57
CA LYS A 45 0.25 8.41 -16.32
C LYS A 45 0.57 7.83 -14.95
N ARG A 46 -0.21 8.15 -13.92
CA ARG A 46 -0.06 7.54 -12.58
C ARG A 46 -0.37 6.04 -12.61
N ALA A 47 -1.44 5.64 -13.30
CA ALA A 47 -1.77 4.23 -13.46
C ALA A 47 -0.69 3.47 -14.25
N GLU A 48 -0.15 4.07 -15.32
CA GLU A 48 0.99 3.51 -16.07
C GLU A 48 2.24 3.35 -15.19
N ALA A 49 2.58 4.37 -14.39
CA ALA A 49 3.73 4.31 -13.49
C ALA A 49 3.55 3.30 -12.36
N LEU A 50 2.32 3.11 -11.84
CA LEU A 50 2.00 2.06 -10.87
C LEU A 50 2.17 0.67 -11.46
N ASP A 51 1.74 0.47 -12.71
CA ASP A 51 1.95 -0.80 -13.41
C ASP A 51 3.42 -1.09 -13.65
N LEU A 52 4.17 -0.10 -14.13
CA LEU A 52 5.62 -0.23 -14.31
C LEU A 52 6.31 -0.58 -12.98
N ALA A 53 5.92 0.06 -11.87
CA ALA A 53 6.44 -0.28 -10.56
C ALA A 53 6.09 -1.73 -10.15
N GLY A 54 4.90 -2.21 -10.51
CA GLY A 54 4.48 -3.61 -10.33
C GLY A 54 5.32 -4.60 -11.16
N GLU A 55 5.60 -4.27 -12.42
CA GLU A 55 6.46 -5.07 -13.31
C GLU A 55 7.89 -5.18 -12.75
N ILE A 56 8.48 -4.04 -12.35
CA ILE A 56 9.82 -4.01 -11.73
C ILE A 56 9.83 -4.84 -10.43
N ALA A 57 8.82 -4.71 -9.58
CA ALA A 57 8.71 -5.51 -8.36
C ALA A 57 8.56 -7.01 -8.64
N THR A 58 7.92 -7.39 -9.75
CA THR A 58 7.84 -8.79 -10.21
C THR A 58 9.21 -9.30 -10.64
N GLU A 59 9.96 -8.53 -11.44
CA GLU A 59 11.32 -8.91 -11.84
C GLU A 59 12.26 -9.03 -10.63
N LEU A 60 12.16 -8.10 -9.66
CA LEU A 60 12.90 -8.18 -8.40
C LEU A 60 12.56 -9.47 -7.64
N ALA A 61 11.29 -9.86 -7.58
CA ALA A 61 10.86 -11.09 -6.94
C ALA A 61 11.51 -12.33 -7.59
N GLU A 62 11.57 -12.39 -8.92
CA GLU A 62 12.18 -13.49 -9.66
C GLU A 62 13.69 -13.57 -9.47
N LEU A 63 14.38 -12.43 -9.47
CA LEU A 63 15.83 -12.36 -9.32
C LEU A 63 16.31 -12.60 -7.88
N HIS A 64 15.45 -12.35 -6.89
CA HIS A 64 15.86 -12.35 -5.48
C HIS A 64 16.54 -13.66 -5.07
N THR A 65 15.95 -14.81 -5.38
CA THR A 65 16.52 -16.12 -5.03
C THR A 65 17.87 -16.37 -5.70
N ALA A 66 18.05 -15.93 -6.95
CA ALA A 66 19.33 -16.06 -7.64
C ALA A 66 20.43 -15.16 -7.00
N ALA A 67 20.06 -13.93 -6.63
CA ALA A 67 20.96 -12.93 -6.08
C ALA A 67 21.36 -13.22 -4.61
N TRP A 68 20.40 -13.59 -3.76
CA TRP A 68 20.59 -13.67 -2.31
C TRP A 68 20.34 -15.07 -1.73
N GLY A 69 19.73 -15.97 -2.50
CA GLY A 69 19.29 -17.28 -2.02
C GLY A 69 17.91 -17.23 -1.40
N GLU A 70 17.57 -18.27 -0.64
CA GLU A 70 16.31 -18.35 0.11
C GLU A 70 16.37 -17.46 1.35
N GLU A 71 16.03 -16.18 1.20
CA GLU A 71 15.87 -15.25 2.32
C GLU A 71 14.40 -15.06 2.67
N ALA A 72 14.14 -14.82 3.95
CA ALA A 72 12.82 -14.50 4.47
C ALA A 72 12.71 -13.02 4.84
N ASP A 73 11.51 -12.46 4.70
CA ASP A 73 11.19 -11.11 5.17
C ASP A 73 11.06 -11.04 6.70
N GLU A 74 10.77 -9.85 7.23
CA GLU A 74 10.62 -9.64 8.67
C GLU A 74 9.45 -10.44 9.30
N ALA A 75 8.53 -10.98 8.48
CA ALA A 75 7.43 -11.85 8.89
C ALA A 75 7.72 -13.36 8.67
N GLY A 76 8.93 -13.71 8.23
CA GLY A 76 9.34 -15.10 7.98
C GLY A 76 8.85 -15.69 6.66
N ARG A 77 8.29 -14.88 5.75
CA ARG A 77 7.84 -15.33 4.42
C ARG A 77 9.00 -15.24 3.44
N PRO A 78 9.08 -16.11 2.41
CA PRO A 78 10.09 -15.96 1.37
C PRO A 78 10.04 -14.56 0.76
N MET A 79 11.17 -13.85 0.71
CA MET A 79 11.23 -12.47 0.24
C MET A 79 10.66 -12.33 -1.18
N ARG A 80 10.90 -13.32 -2.05
CA ARG A 80 10.28 -13.43 -3.37
C ARG A 80 8.75 -13.34 -3.32
N ALA A 81 8.11 -14.03 -2.38
CA ALA A 81 6.65 -13.98 -2.23
C ALA A 81 6.17 -12.61 -1.74
N SER A 82 6.94 -11.96 -0.86
CA SER A 82 6.62 -10.63 -0.37
C SER A 82 6.73 -9.55 -1.45
N LEU A 83 7.76 -9.63 -2.30
CA LEU A 83 7.91 -8.76 -3.48
C LEU A 83 6.80 -9.00 -4.50
N ALA A 84 6.48 -10.26 -4.80
CA ALA A 84 5.36 -10.60 -5.69
C ALA A 84 4.01 -10.08 -5.15
N GLY A 85 3.80 -10.11 -3.83
CA GLY A 85 2.62 -9.53 -3.20
C GLY A 85 2.56 -8.00 -3.32
N GLN A 86 3.71 -7.32 -3.22
CA GLN A 86 3.79 -5.87 -3.46
C GLN A 86 3.49 -5.53 -4.92
N ALA A 87 4.02 -6.31 -5.87
CA ALA A 87 3.72 -6.17 -7.29
C ALA A 87 2.21 -6.28 -7.56
N ALA A 88 1.56 -7.32 -7.05
CA ALA A 88 0.12 -7.52 -7.21
C ALA A 88 -0.71 -6.34 -6.65
N LEU A 89 -0.28 -5.76 -5.52
CA LEU A 89 -0.94 -4.57 -4.96
C LEU A 89 -0.77 -3.34 -5.85
N LEU A 90 0.41 -3.13 -6.43
CA LEU A 90 0.66 -2.01 -7.34
C LEU A 90 -0.23 -2.11 -8.60
N HIS A 91 -0.31 -3.30 -9.20
CA HIS A 91 -1.22 -3.56 -10.33
C HIS A 91 -2.69 -3.35 -9.94
N GLN A 92 -3.11 -3.83 -8.77
CA GLN A 92 -4.49 -3.62 -8.31
C GLN A 92 -4.82 -2.13 -8.13
N VAL A 93 -3.87 -1.33 -7.63
CA VAL A 93 -4.06 0.13 -7.52
C VAL A 93 -4.11 0.75 -8.91
N ALA A 94 -3.26 0.36 -9.85
CA ALA A 94 -3.32 0.82 -11.25
C ALA A 94 -4.67 0.51 -11.90
N ASP A 95 -5.15 -0.73 -11.79
CA ASP A 95 -6.47 -1.15 -12.27
C ASP A 95 -7.60 -0.36 -11.63
N THR A 96 -7.49 -0.07 -10.33
CA THR A 96 -8.46 0.76 -9.62
C THR A 96 -8.43 2.21 -10.11
N GLU A 97 -7.24 2.79 -10.31
CA GLU A 97 -7.12 4.14 -10.87
C GLU A 97 -7.77 4.20 -12.26
N ARG A 98 -7.47 3.24 -13.15
CA ARG A 98 -8.12 3.15 -14.48
C ARG A 98 -9.62 2.95 -14.40
N ALA A 99 -10.10 2.08 -13.50
CA ALA A 99 -11.52 1.80 -13.35
C ALA A 99 -12.27 3.05 -12.86
N VAL A 100 -11.70 3.81 -11.92
CA VAL A 100 -12.30 5.03 -11.39
C VAL A 100 -12.32 6.15 -12.45
N ILE A 101 -11.24 6.33 -13.22
CA ILE A 101 -11.19 7.31 -14.31
C ILE A 101 -12.22 6.97 -15.39
N ASN A 102 -12.30 5.71 -15.81
CA ASN A 102 -13.22 5.27 -16.86
C ASN A 102 -14.68 5.17 -16.40
N ALA A 103 -14.94 4.95 -15.10
CA ALA A 103 -16.28 4.93 -14.54
C ALA A 103 -16.82 6.35 -14.26
N ILE A 104 -15.94 7.33 -14.04
CA ILE A 104 -16.31 8.73 -13.81
C ILE A 104 -16.09 9.53 -15.11
N THR A 105 -16.79 9.17 -16.17
CA THR A 105 -16.92 10.00 -17.39
C THR A 105 -18.06 11.01 -17.27
N TRP A 106 -18.30 11.55 -16.07
CA TRP A 106 -19.38 12.53 -15.88
C TRP A 106 -18.87 13.91 -16.28
N PRO A 107 -19.49 14.60 -17.24
CA PRO A 107 -19.29 16.03 -17.35
C PRO A 107 -19.68 16.61 -16.00
N ILE A 108 -18.76 17.33 -15.34
CA ILE A 108 -18.93 18.00 -14.04
C ILE A 108 -20.20 18.89 -13.98
N ARG A 109 -20.87 19.12 -15.12
CA ARG A 109 -22.09 19.92 -15.26
C ARG A 109 -23.36 19.14 -15.64
N ALA A 110 -23.32 17.83 -15.88
CA ALA A 110 -24.42 17.16 -16.60
C ALA A 110 -25.39 16.31 -15.76
N LEU A 111 -25.11 15.96 -14.51
CA LEU A 111 -26.14 15.35 -13.66
C LEU A 111 -26.03 15.92 -12.26
N GLU A 112 -27.09 16.59 -11.81
CA GLU A 112 -27.45 16.53 -10.40
C GLU A 112 -27.68 15.03 -10.12
N PRO A 113 -26.85 14.37 -9.31
CA PRO A 113 -27.16 13.00 -8.98
C PRO A 113 -28.46 13.07 -8.18
N GLU A 114 -29.55 12.52 -8.70
CA GLU A 114 -30.76 12.34 -7.93
C GLU A 114 -30.62 11.03 -7.16
N GLY A 115 -30.68 11.11 -5.83
CA GLY A 115 -30.58 9.97 -4.92
C GLY A 115 -29.81 10.28 -3.63
N ASP A 116 -29.99 9.42 -2.62
CA ASP A 116 -29.50 9.64 -1.25
C ASP A 116 -27.95 9.75 -1.14
N HIS A 117 -27.20 9.33 -2.16
CA HIS A 117 -25.72 9.35 -2.18
C HIS A 117 -25.10 10.38 -3.13
N ALA A 118 -25.91 11.26 -3.70
CA ALA A 118 -25.48 12.28 -4.64
C ALA A 118 -24.44 13.26 -4.10
N ALA A 119 -24.53 13.59 -2.81
CA ALA A 119 -23.56 14.44 -2.15
C ALA A 119 -22.23 13.70 -1.98
N GLU A 120 -22.27 12.43 -1.58
CA GLU A 120 -21.06 11.61 -1.38
C GLU A 120 -20.30 11.41 -2.70
N LEU A 121 -21.03 11.06 -3.77
CA LEU A 121 -20.43 10.86 -5.08
C LEU A 121 -19.75 12.14 -5.59
N ARG A 122 -20.38 13.31 -5.42
CA ARG A 122 -19.78 14.60 -5.80
C ARG A 122 -18.47 14.89 -5.05
N VAL A 123 -18.42 14.59 -3.75
CA VAL A 123 -17.20 14.83 -2.96
C VAL A 123 -16.11 13.80 -3.28
N TRP A 124 -16.46 12.55 -3.58
CA TRP A 124 -15.51 11.56 -4.11
C TRP A 124 -14.93 11.98 -5.46
N THR A 125 -15.76 12.46 -6.39
CA THR A 125 -15.31 12.98 -7.68
C THR A 125 -14.41 14.21 -7.50
N GLN A 126 -14.77 15.14 -6.61
CA GLN A 126 -13.94 16.30 -6.32
C GLN A 126 -12.60 15.90 -5.70
N LEU A 127 -12.58 14.93 -4.78
CA LEU A 127 -11.36 14.38 -4.18
C LEU A 127 -10.46 13.71 -5.23
N ALA A 128 -11.06 12.98 -6.18
CA ALA A 128 -10.33 12.32 -7.26
C ALA A 128 -9.62 13.34 -8.16
N HIS A 129 -10.28 14.44 -8.51
CA HIS A 129 -9.74 15.43 -9.45
C HIS A 129 -8.97 16.60 -8.79
N THR A 130 -8.72 16.57 -7.48
CA THR A 130 -7.98 17.62 -6.78
C THR A 130 -6.67 17.11 -6.19
N ALA A 131 -5.57 17.76 -6.58
CA ALA A 131 -4.23 17.52 -6.05
C ALA A 131 -3.86 18.51 -4.93
N ASP A 132 -4.61 19.60 -4.78
CA ASP A 132 -4.36 20.61 -3.75
C ASP A 132 -4.64 20.03 -2.35
N PRO A 133 -3.64 19.94 -1.45
CA PRO A 133 -3.80 19.31 -0.15
C PRO A 133 -4.92 19.93 0.70
N THR A 134 -5.13 21.25 0.59
CA THR A 134 -6.20 21.95 1.33
C THR A 134 -7.58 21.48 0.87
N THR A 135 -7.78 21.44 -0.45
CA THR A 135 -9.04 21.01 -1.08
C THR A 135 -9.26 19.52 -0.86
N ARG A 136 -8.21 18.70 -0.91
CA ARG A 136 -8.27 17.26 -0.62
C ARG A 136 -8.71 16.99 0.81
N ALA A 137 -8.12 17.68 1.78
CA ALA A 137 -8.49 17.55 3.18
C ALA A 137 -9.95 17.95 3.43
N ALA A 138 -10.40 19.05 2.82
CA ALA A 138 -11.80 19.46 2.88
C ALA A 138 -12.76 18.39 2.31
N CYS A 139 -12.41 17.79 1.16
CA CYS A 139 -13.19 16.70 0.58
C CYS A 139 -13.21 15.46 1.48
N LEU A 140 -12.05 15.07 2.04
CA LEU A 140 -11.94 13.94 2.96
C LEU A 140 -12.76 14.15 4.24
N ARG A 141 -12.83 15.37 4.78
CA ARG A 141 -13.71 15.71 5.92
C ARG A 141 -15.19 15.69 5.53
N GLY A 142 -15.53 16.17 4.34
CA GLY A 142 -16.88 16.06 3.80
C GLY A 142 -17.32 14.61 3.68
N LEU A 143 -16.46 13.75 3.12
CA LEU A 143 -16.69 12.32 3.00
C LEU A 143 -16.73 11.64 4.36
N HIS A 144 -15.90 12.03 5.33
CA HIS A 144 -15.99 11.52 6.69
C HIS A 144 -17.41 11.70 7.27
N LEU A 145 -18.01 12.87 7.08
CA LEU A 145 -19.36 13.16 7.57
C LEU A 145 -20.44 12.38 6.80
N LEU A 146 -20.32 12.27 5.47
CA LEU A 146 -21.29 11.61 4.60
C LEU A 146 -21.22 10.08 4.74
N VAL A 147 -20.02 9.50 4.63
CA VAL A 147 -19.75 8.07 4.81
C VAL A 147 -20.01 7.63 6.25
N GLY A 148 -19.78 8.50 7.23
CA GLY A 148 -20.05 8.22 8.65
C GLY A 148 -21.51 7.88 8.94
N GLN A 149 -22.45 8.41 8.14
CA GLN A 149 -23.88 8.15 8.26
C GLN A 149 -24.29 6.80 7.64
N HIS A 150 -23.52 6.28 6.67
CA HIS A 150 -23.90 5.08 5.89
C HIS A 150 -23.06 3.84 6.19
N VAL A 151 -21.76 4.02 6.43
CA VAL A 151 -20.77 2.94 6.66
C VAL A 151 -20.35 2.88 8.13
N GLY A 152 -20.77 3.87 8.93
CA GLY A 152 -20.51 3.99 10.36
C GLY A 152 -19.27 4.81 10.68
N GLY A 153 -19.34 5.61 11.75
CA GLY A 153 -18.33 6.61 12.11
C GLY A 153 -16.91 6.07 12.29
N ARG A 154 -16.74 4.77 12.57
CA ARG A 154 -15.44 4.13 12.72
C ARG A 154 -14.72 3.88 11.39
N ALA A 155 -15.46 3.49 10.35
CA ALA A 155 -14.91 3.34 9.00
C ALA A 155 -14.61 4.71 8.39
N ALA A 156 -15.48 5.68 8.65
CA ALA A 156 -15.28 7.06 8.20
C ALA A 156 -14.09 7.75 8.88
N ALA A 157 -13.71 7.38 10.11
CA ALA A 157 -12.61 8.02 10.85
C ALA A 157 -11.27 8.00 10.10
N ILE A 158 -11.05 7.01 9.23
CA ILE A 158 -9.85 6.94 8.37
C ILE A 158 -9.77 8.14 7.42
N LEU A 159 -10.91 8.61 6.92
CA LEU A 159 -10.98 9.79 6.06
C LEU A 159 -10.61 11.06 6.83
N ALA A 160 -10.95 11.16 8.12
CA ALA A 160 -10.53 12.27 8.98
C ALA A 160 -9.01 12.26 9.20
N VAL A 161 -8.40 11.09 9.41
CA VAL A 161 -6.94 10.96 9.54
C VAL A 161 -6.24 11.34 8.23
N LEU A 162 -6.75 10.92 7.08
CA LEU A 162 -6.20 11.32 5.79
C LEU A 162 -6.36 12.83 5.55
N ALA A 163 -7.45 13.43 6.01
CA ALA A 163 -7.65 14.88 5.94
C ALA A 163 -6.63 15.64 6.80
N GLU A 164 -6.34 15.17 8.02
CA GLU A 164 -5.31 15.75 8.89
C GLU A 164 -3.91 15.70 8.24
N ILE A 165 -3.59 14.62 7.52
CA ILE A 165 -2.32 14.49 6.79
C ILE A 165 -2.25 15.52 5.66
N ASP A 166 -3.32 15.68 4.88
CA ASP A 166 -3.36 16.65 3.79
C ASP A 166 -3.43 18.11 4.30
N GLU A 167 -4.06 18.38 5.44
CA GLU A 167 -4.00 19.67 6.14
C GLU A 167 -2.59 20.00 6.65
N HIS A 168 -1.89 18.99 7.18
CA HIS A 168 -0.52 19.16 7.62
C HIS A 168 0.40 19.51 6.44
N ARG A 169 0.16 18.92 5.26
CA ARG A 169 0.85 19.27 4.00
C ARG A 169 0.50 20.68 3.52
N ALA A 170 -0.77 21.07 3.59
CA ALA A 170 -1.21 22.43 3.23
C ALA A 170 -0.56 23.50 4.12
N ALA A 171 -0.48 23.25 5.43
CA ALA A 171 0.04 24.20 6.41
C ALA A 171 1.56 24.41 6.31
N HIS A 172 2.31 23.40 5.85
CA HIS A 172 3.78 23.47 5.80
C HIS A 172 4.34 23.78 4.41
N GLY A 173 3.47 23.92 3.39
CA GLY A 173 3.86 24.18 2.00
C GLY A 173 4.86 23.14 1.47
N HIS A 174 5.28 23.27 0.21
CA HIS A 174 6.36 22.45 -0.36
C HIS A 174 7.75 22.69 0.27
N THR A 175 7.82 23.33 1.43
CA THR A 175 9.04 23.56 2.20
C THR A 175 9.37 22.36 3.09
N HIS A 176 9.75 21.26 2.46
CA HIS A 176 10.73 20.37 3.07
C HIS A 176 12.06 20.56 2.34
N PRO A 177 13.12 21.12 2.97
CA PRO A 177 14.47 20.73 2.55
C PRO A 177 14.52 19.21 2.74
N ALA A 178 14.89 18.46 1.69
CA ALA A 178 14.94 17.00 1.63
C ALA A 178 15.10 16.36 3.02
N ALA A 179 13.99 15.93 3.62
CA ALA A 179 13.95 15.57 5.04
C ALA A 179 14.28 14.07 5.24
N PRO A 180 14.82 13.70 6.41
CA PRO A 180 15.43 12.40 6.65
C PRO A 180 14.38 11.27 6.63
N ARG A 181 14.79 10.10 6.12
CA ARG A 181 13.98 8.86 6.05
C ARG A 181 13.20 8.58 7.36
N PRO A 182 11.90 8.20 7.29
CA PRO A 182 11.10 7.94 8.49
C PRO A 182 11.54 6.67 9.25
N PRO A 183 11.38 6.64 10.59
CA PRO A 183 11.76 5.51 11.42
C PRO A 183 10.92 4.24 11.17
N HIS A 184 11.60 3.10 11.20
CA HIS A 184 11.18 1.75 10.79
C HIS A 184 9.80 1.25 11.28
N TRP A 185 9.32 1.67 12.45
CA TRP A 185 8.02 1.21 12.97
C TRP A 185 6.81 1.70 12.14
N TYR A 186 7.00 2.75 11.33
CA TYR A 186 5.96 3.32 10.46
C TYR A 186 5.78 2.58 9.12
N ARG A 187 6.74 1.73 8.72
CA ARG A 187 6.62 0.89 7.50
C ARG A 187 5.62 -0.25 7.64
N TRP A 188 5.27 -0.60 8.88
CA TRP A 188 4.49 -1.81 9.20
C TRP A 188 2.98 -1.58 9.33
N SER A 189 2.54 -0.33 9.42
CA SER A 189 1.10 0.01 9.53
C SER A 189 0.36 -0.24 8.21
N ARG A 190 0.95 0.12 7.07
CA ARG A 190 0.36 -0.03 5.74
C ARG A 190 0.00 -1.48 5.35
N PRO A 191 0.91 -2.47 5.44
CA PRO A 191 0.59 -3.86 5.09
C PRO A 191 -0.41 -4.49 6.07
N LEU A 192 -0.36 -4.09 7.34
CA LEU A 192 -1.25 -4.62 8.37
C LEU A 192 -2.68 -4.14 8.18
N ILE A 193 -2.84 -2.88 7.76
CA ILE A 193 -4.14 -2.30 7.40
C ILE A 193 -4.71 -2.98 6.15
N THR A 194 -3.96 -3.10 5.06
CA THR A 194 -4.45 -3.79 3.85
C THR A 194 -4.78 -5.25 4.10
N THR A 195 -4.01 -5.95 4.94
CA THR A 195 -4.29 -7.35 5.28
C THR A 195 -5.60 -7.51 6.06
N VAL A 196 -5.87 -6.62 7.02
CA VAL A 196 -7.11 -6.66 7.80
C VAL A 196 -8.32 -6.37 6.92
N PHE A 197 -8.24 -5.37 6.05
CA PHE A 197 -9.33 -5.04 5.14
C PHE A 197 -9.57 -6.13 4.09
N GLY A 198 -8.50 -6.76 3.57
CA GLY A 198 -8.61 -7.90 2.66
C GLY A 198 -9.29 -9.10 3.31
N LEU A 199 -8.93 -9.44 4.56
CA LEU A 199 -9.52 -10.57 5.28
C LEU A 199 -11.00 -10.34 5.64
N LEU A 200 -11.37 -9.12 5.99
CA LEU A 200 -12.77 -8.75 6.26
C LEU A 200 -13.62 -8.79 4.99
N GLY A 201 -13.08 -8.29 3.86
CA GLY A 201 -13.73 -8.38 2.56
C GLY A 201 -13.95 -9.81 2.11
N LEU A 202 -12.95 -10.68 2.29
CA LEU A 202 -13.05 -12.09 1.94
C LEU A 202 -14.14 -12.79 2.76
N ALA A 203 -14.14 -12.63 4.09
CA ALA A 203 -15.10 -13.27 4.98
C ALA A 203 -16.56 -12.86 4.71
N ALA A 204 -16.80 -11.66 4.19
CA ALA A 204 -18.13 -11.18 3.84
C ALA A 204 -18.70 -11.83 2.56
N VAL A 205 -17.84 -12.24 1.62
CA VAL A 205 -18.24 -12.66 0.27
C VAL A 205 -18.27 -14.18 0.11
N VAL A 206 -17.63 -14.99 0.99
CA VAL A 206 -17.61 -16.47 0.86
C VAL A 206 -19.02 -17.08 0.97
N PRO A 207 -19.56 -17.68 -0.12
CA PRO A 207 -20.86 -18.36 -0.07
C PRO A 207 -20.75 -19.71 0.65
N GLY A 208 -21.77 -20.09 1.43
CA GLY A 208 -21.83 -21.36 2.17
C GLY A 208 -21.52 -21.28 3.66
N LEU A 209 -21.09 -20.11 4.17
CA LEU A 209 -20.99 -19.85 5.61
C LEU A 209 -22.36 -19.47 6.17
N ASP A 210 -22.76 -20.11 7.28
CA ASP A 210 -23.91 -19.66 8.03
C ASP A 210 -23.65 -18.30 8.70
N ALA A 211 -24.73 -17.58 9.01
CA ALA A 211 -24.65 -16.20 9.51
C ALA A 211 -23.85 -16.09 10.82
N THR A 212 -23.96 -17.10 11.69
CA THR A 212 -23.27 -17.18 12.98
C THR A 212 -21.75 -17.38 12.83
N THR A 213 -21.33 -18.26 11.93
CA THR A 213 -19.92 -18.53 11.65
C THR A 213 -19.27 -17.33 10.97
N ARG A 214 -19.98 -16.68 10.04
CA ARG A 214 -19.49 -15.46 9.38
C ARG A 214 -19.27 -14.33 10.39
N LEU A 215 -20.18 -14.15 11.33
CA LEU A 215 -20.08 -13.13 12.38
C LEU A 215 -18.93 -13.42 13.37
N THR A 216 -18.69 -14.70 13.67
CA THR A 216 -17.60 -15.13 14.57
C THR A 216 -16.23 -14.90 13.92
N VAL A 217 -16.08 -15.17 12.62
CA VAL A 217 -14.84 -14.95 11.87
C VAL A 217 -14.53 -13.46 11.74
N LEU A 218 -15.54 -12.63 11.43
CA LEU A 218 -15.39 -11.18 11.32
C LEU A 218 -14.95 -10.51 12.63
N LEU A 219 -15.31 -11.07 13.79
CA LEU A 219 -14.89 -10.59 15.10
C LEU A 219 -13.54 -11.14 15.56
N ALA A 220 -13.20 -12.38 15.20
CA ALA A 220 -11.94 -13.02 15.61
C ALA A 220 -10.71 -12.40 14.94
N ILE A 221 -10.82 -12.00 13.67
CA ILE A 221 -9.73 -11.42 12.88
C ILE A 221 -9.16 -10.12 13.51
N PRO A 222 -9.98 -9.08 13.81
CA PRO A 222 -9.46 -7.86 14.42
C PRO A 222 -8.96 -8.08 15.86
N ALA A 223 -9.58 -8.99 16.62
CA ALA A 223 -9.16 -9.31 17.99
C ALA A 223 -7.77 -9.98 18.02
N GLY A 224 -7.49 -10.89 17.08
CA GLY A 224 -6.19 -11.55 16.96
C GLY A 224 -5.06 -10.58 16.55
N VAL A 225 -5.35 -9.67 15.62
CA VAL A 225 -4.39 -8.65 15.18
C VAL A 225 -4.06 -7.67 16.31
N TYR A 226 -5.06 -7.28 17.11
CA TYR A 226 -4.86 -6.42 18.27
C TYR A 226 -4.00 -7.11 19.35
N ALA A 227 -4.25 -8.38 19.64
CA ALA A 227 -3.45 -9.15 20.60
C ALA A 227 -1.98 -9.30 20.15
N ALA A 228 -1.75 -9.53 18.85
CA ALA A 228 -0.41 -9.65 18.28
C ALA A 228 0.39 -8.33 18.36
N GLN A 229 -0.24 -7.20 18.03
CA GLN A 229 0.40 -5.89 18.20
C GLN A 229 0.72 -5.59 19.68
N PHE A 230 -0.20 -5.89 20.59
CA PHE A 230 -0.01 -5.65 22.02
C PHE A 230 1.18 -6.44 22.59
N ILE A 231 1.33 -7.71 22.21
CA ILE A 231 2.46 -8.55 22.63
C ILE A 231 3.79 -8.04 22.04
N PHE A 232 3.78 -7.62 20.77
CA PHE A 232 4.96 -7.10 20.08
C PHE A 232 5.51 -5.82 20.75
N PHE A 233 4.63 -4.85 21.06
CA PHE A 233 5.04 -3.62 21.74
C PHE A 233 5.56 -3.88 23.15
N ARG A 234 4.89 -4.76 23.91
CA ARG A 234 5.33 -5.09 25.28
C ARG A 234 6.66 -5.83 25.31
N ALA A 235 6.99 -6.58 24.27
CA ALA A 235 8.29 -7.25 24.12
C ALA A 235 9.41 -6.26 23.73
N GLN A 236 9.11 -5.24 22.93
CA GLN A 236 10.09 -4.20 22.61
C GLN A 236 10.43 -3.32 23.82
N ASP A 237 9.45 -2.98 24.67
CA ASP A 237 9.70 -2.16 25.86
C ASP A 237 10.60 -2.87 26.89
N ARG A 238 10.47 -4.20 27.04
CA ARG A 238 11.37 -4.98 27.89
C ARG A 238 12.82 -4.99 27.40
N ARG A 239 13.02 -5.11 26.08
CA ARG A 239 14.37 -5.10 25.47
C ARG A 239 15.08 -3.75 25.57
N LYS A 240 14.34 -2.67 25.78
CA LYS A 240 14.90 -1.33 26.01
C LYS A 240 15.23 -1.08 27.48
N ALA A 241 14.63 -1.81 28.42
CA ALA A 241 14.91 -1.68 29.85
C ALA A 241 16.14 -2.49 30.33
N ASP A 242 16.56 -3.51 29.56
CA ASP A 242 17.73 -4.36 29.85
C ASP A 242 19.03 -3.86 29.18
N ARG A 243 19.02 -2.69 28.52
CA ARG A 243 20.19 -2.01 27.91
C ARG A 243 20.48 -0.71 28.64
#